data_AF-A0A8T6UVI2-F1
#
_entry.id   AF-A0A8T6UVI2-F1
#
_cell.length_a   1.000
_cell.length_b   1.000
_cell.length_c   1.000
_cell.angle_alpha   90.00
_cell.angle_beta   90.00
_cell.angle_gamma   90.00
#
_symmetry.space_group_name_H-M   'P 1'
#
loop_
_entity.id
_entity.type
_entity.pdbx_description
1 polymer ?
#
loop_
_entity_poly.entity_id
_entity_poly.type
_entity_poly.pdbx_seq_one_letter_code
_entity_poly.pdbx_strand_id
1 'polypeptide(L)' 'GNDRLFKILCEALSLDELVEDSRFKTNNDRVENREILIKILEKSFLERNRDEWIEMLRGKGFPT' A
#
# COMPACT_ATOMS: atom_id res chain seq x y z
N GLY A 1 0.61 -0.55 -14.96
CA GLY A 1 1.53 -0.53 -13.82
C GLY A 1 0.72 -0.25 -12.58
N ASN A 2 0.87 -1.08 -11.54
CA ASN A 2 0.12 -0.96 -10.29
C ASN A 2 0.66 0.16 -9.37
N ASP A 3 1.59 0.98 -9.87
CA ASP A 3 2.32 1.99 -9.09
C ASP A 3 1.41 3.12 -8.61
N ARG A 4 0.41 3.51 -9.42
CA ARG A 4 -0.59 4.51 -9.01
C ARG A 4 -1.41 4.04 -7.81
N LEU A 5 -1.89 2.81 -7.84
CA LEU A 5 -2.65 2.22 -6.72
C LEU A 5 -1.75 1.99 -5.51
N PHE A 6 -0.49 1.60 -5.73
CA PHE A 6 0.49 1.48 -4.66
C PHE A 6 0.72 2.81 -3.93
N LYS A 7 0.89 3.91 -4.67
CA LYS A 7 1.02 5.25 -4.07
C LYS A 7 -0.21 5.63 -3.25
N ILE A 8 -1.41 5.42 -3.79
CA ILE A 8 -2.67 5.70 -3.08
C ILE A 8 -2.79 4.87 -1.80
N LEU A 9 -2.39 3.59 -1.85
CA LEU A 9 -2.36 2.73 -0.67
C LEU A 9 -1.40 3.27 0.38
N CYS A 10 -0.18 3.63 -0.03
CA CYS A 10 0.82 4.20 0.88
C CYS A 10 0.32 5.50 1.53
N GLU A 11 -0.26 6.41 0.75
CA GLU A 11 -0.88 7.64 1.26
C GLU A 11 -1.99 7.36 2.29
N ALA A 12 -2.84 6.35 2.03
CA ALA A 12 -3.92 5.97 2.94
C ALA A 12 -3.42 5.32 4.24
N LEU A 13 -2.30 4.61 4.16
CA LEU A 13 -1.63 3.97 5.31
C LEU A 13 -0.64 4.90 6.02
N SER A 14 -0.45 6.14 5.55
CA SER A 14 0.60 7.06 6.03
C SER A 14 2.01 6.46 5.93
N LEU A 15 2.26 5.73 4.85
CA LEU A 15 3.51 5.06 4.51
C LEU A 15 4.12 5.65 3.22
N ASP A 16 3.98 6.95 3.00
CA ASP A 16 4.45 7.66 1.80
C ASP A 16 5.94 7.44 1.52
N GLU A 17 6.74 7.21 2.56
CA GLU A 17 8.17 6.87 2.47
C GLU A 17 8.44 5.61 1.65
N LEU A 18 7.52 4.64 1.62
CA LEU A 18 7.68 3.40 0.85
C LEU A 18 7.63 3.66 -0.66
N VAL A 19 7.00 4.74 -1.11
CA VAL A 19 6.95 5.08 -2.55
C VAL A 19 8.32 5.53 -3.06
N GLU A 20 9.10 6.19 -2.21
CA GLU A 20 10.45 6.66 -2.52
C GLU A 20 11.54 5.63 -2.17
N ASP A 21 11.21 4.62 -1.34
CA ASP A 21 12.11 3.53 -0.99
C ASP A 21 12.50 2.72 -2.23
N SER A 22 13.82 2.59 -2.45
CA SER A 22 14.36 1.88 -3.62
C SER A 22 13.94 0.40 -3.68
N ARG A 23 13.53 -0.20 -2.55
CA ARG A 23 13.01 -1.57 -2.47
C ARG A 23 11.58 -1.72 -2.98
N PHE A 24 10.82 -0.63 -3.08
CA PHE A 24 9.39 -0.67 -3.44
C PHE A 24 9.01 0.31 -4.57
N LYS A 25 9.99 1.05 -5.08
CA LYS A 25 9.84 2.11 -6.09
C LYS A 25 9.17 1.61 -7.37
N THR A 26 9.61 0.46 -7.90
CA THR A 26 8.97 -0.15 -9.08
C THR A 26 8.20 -1.41 -8.72
N ASN A 27 7.32 -1.84 -9.62
CA ASN A 27 6.58 -3.09 -9.43
C ASN A 27 7.50 -4.32 -9.32
N ASN A 28 8.62 -4.34 -10.02
CA ASN A 28 9.57 -5.45 -9.91
C ASN A 28 10.23 -5.45 -8.54
N ASP A 29 10.66 -4.29 -8.03
CA ASP A 29 11.27 -4.18 -6.70
C ASP A 29 10.28 -4.65 -5.63
N ARG A 30 8.99 -4.29 -5.74
CA ARG A 30 7.94 -4.76 -4.83
C ARG A 30 7.69 -6.26 -4.90
N VAL A 31 7.82 -6.87 -6.08
CA VAL A 31 7.66 -8.32 -6.24
C VAL A 31 8.85 -9.05 -5.62
N GLU A 32 10.07 -8.54 -5.83
CA GLU A 32 11.29 -9.08 -5.23
C GLU A 32 11.27 -8.94 -3.69
N ASN A 33 10.80 -7.80 -3.19
CA ASN A 33 10.72 -7.49 -1.75
C ASN A 33 9.33 -7.77 -1.15
N ARG A 34 8.51 -8.62 -1.79
CA ARG A 34 7.09 -8.84 -1.45
C ARG A 34 6.89 -9.23 0.00
N GLU A 35 7.71 -10.14 0.53
CA GLU A 35 7.58 -10.62 1.91
C GLU A 35 7.82 -9.50 2.92
N ILE A 36 8.78 -8.61 2.64
CA ILE A 36 9.08 -7.45 3.50
C ILE A 36 7.91 -6.46 3.41
N LEU A 37 7.44 -6.19 2.19
CA LEU A 37 6.32 -5.28 1.97
C LEU A 37 5.06 -5.73 2.69
N ILE A 38 4.72 -7.02 2.60
CA ILE A 38 3.54 -7.58 3.28
C ILE A 38 3.62 -7.37 4.79
N LYS A 39 4.76 -7.66 5.43
CA LYS A 39 4.91 -7.47 6.89
C LYS A 39 4.71 -6.02 7.32
N ILE A 40 5.17 -5.06 6.51
CA ILE A 40 4.97 -3.64 6.78
C ILE A 40 3.49 -3.29 6.65
N LEU A 41 2.85 -3.70 5.55
CA LEU A 41 1.44 -3.42 5.30
C LEU A 41 0.52 -4.08 6.33
N GLU A 42 0.79 -5.33 6.73
CA GLU A 42 0.03 -6.06 7.75
C GLU A 42 0.02 -5.30 9.07
N LYS A 43 1.16 -4.75 9.49
CA LYS A 43 1.25 -3.96 10.72
C LYS A 43 0.31 -2.75 10.69
N SER A 44 0.24 -2.05 9.55
CA SER A 44 -0.67 -0.91 9.38
C SER A 44 -2.12 -1.35 9.25
N PHE A 45 -2.41 -2.44 8.55
CA PHE A 45 -3.78 -2.95 8.40
C PHE A 45 -4.40 -3.39 9.73
N LEU A 46 -3.59 -3.77 10.72
CA LEU A 46 -4.06 -4.09 12.08
C LEU A 46 -4.50 -2.86 12.89
N GLU A 47 -4.20 -1.64 12.46
CA GLU A 47 -4.54 -0.41 13.20
C GLU A 47 -6.01 0.00 13.05
N ARG A 48 -6.71 -0.50 12.03
CA ARG A 48 -8.12 -0.20 11.76
C ARG A 48 -8.85 -1.44 11.27
N ASN A 49 -10.18 -1.45 11.39
CA ASN A 49 -10.96 -2.57 10.89
C ASN A 49 -11.11 -2.51 9.35
N ARG A 50 -11.53 -3.62 8.74
CA ARG A 50 -11.69 -3.76 7.28
C ARG A 50 -12.62 -2.70 6.69
N ASP A 51 -13.76 -2.43 7.34
CA ASP A 51 -14.78 -1.55 6.78
C ASP A 51 -14.30 -0.08 6.77
N GLU A 52 -13.53 0.33 7.79
CA GLU A 52 -12.83 1.61 7.80
C GLU A 52 -11.83 1.73 6.63
N TRP A 53 -11.04 0.68 6.38
CA TRP A 53 -10.13 0.66 5.23
C TRP A 53 -10.85 0.73 3.89
N ILE A 54 -11.98 0.02 3.75
CA ILE A 54 -12.81 0.08 2.54
C ILE A 54 -13.30 1.51 2.31
N GLU A 55 -13.83 2.18 3.33
CA GLU A 55 -14.29 3.57 3.20
C GLU A 55 -13.15 4.55 2.89
N MET A 56 -11.95 4.36 3.48
CA MET A 56 -10.77 5.19 3.19
C MET A 56 -10.21 5.02 1.77
N LEU A 57 -10.36 3.82 1.19
CA LEU A 57 -9.87 3.49 -0.16
C LEU A 57 -10.96 3.63 -1.24
N ARG A 58 -12.24 3.72 -0.85
CA ARG A 58 -13.38 3.91 -1.74
C ARG A 58 -13.19 5.18 -2.57
N GLY A 59 -13.48 5.06 -3.87
CA GLY A 59 -13.41 6.20 -4.80
C GLY A 59 -11.99 6.64 -5.19
N LYS A 60 -10.93 6.09 -4.58
CA LYS A 60 -9.54 6.38 -4.97
C LYS A 60 -9.03 5.54 -6.15
N GLY A 61 -9.91 4.81 -6.83
CA GLY A 61 -9.58 3.96 -7.98
C GLY A 61 -9.33 2.48 -7.66
N PHE A 62 -9.52 2.07 -6.41
CA PHE A 62 -9.64 0.65 -6.06
C PHE A 62 -11.00 0.12 -6.54
N PRO A 63 -11.04 -1.06 -7.19
CA PRO A 63 -12.31 -1.70 -7.51
C PRO A 63 -13.01 -2.11 -6.19
N THR A 64 -14.23 -1.60 -6.00
CA THR A 64 -15.16 -1.98 -4.93
C THR A 64 -15.78 -3.35 -5.18
#